data_AF-G6EYM7-F1
#
_entry.id   AF-G6EYM7-F1
#
_cell.length_a   1.000
_cell.length_b   1.000
_cell.length_c   1.000
_cell.angle_alpha   90.00
_cell.angle_beta   90.00
_cell.angle_gamma   90.00
#
_symmetry.space_group_name_H-M   'P 1'
#
loop_
_entity.id
_entity.type
_entity.pdbx_description
1 polymer ?
#
loop_
_entity_poly.entity_id
_entity_poly.type
_entity_poly.pdbx_seq_one_letter_code
_entity_poly.pdbx_strand_id
1 'polypeptide(L)' 'MPSYILGDVELHYDLKNSFPEINSTLLQLNINNVADNKYTVACASNMSCFYGTRRVVMGQVRARW' A
#
# COMPACT_ATOMS: atom_id res chain seq x y z
N MET A 1 21.97 6.14 -10.76
CA MET A 1 20.90 5.19 -10.40
C MET A 1 19.95 5.10 -11.58
N PRO A 2 19.47 3.92 -11.98
CA PRO A 2 18.43 3.80 -13.01
C PRO A 2 17.12 4.45 -12.53
N SER A 3 16.37 5.04 -13.45
CA SER A 3 15.02 5.52 -13.18
C SER A 3 14.07 4.34 -12.98
N TYR A 4 13.06 4.53 -12.14
CA TYR A 4 12.03 3.54 -11.86
C TYR A 4 10.65 4.19 -11.80
N ILE A 5 9.61 3.40 -12.05
CA ILE A 5 8.21 3.80 -11.93
C ILE A 5 7.56 2.85 -10.93
N LEU A 6 6.82 3.41 -9.98
CA LEU A 6 6.03 2.65 -9.02
C LEU A 6 4.56 3.02 -9.21
N GLY A 7 3.69 2.04 -8.99
CA GLY A 7 2.25 2.24 -8.96
C GLY A 7 1.70 1.79 -7.61
N ASP A 8 0.72 2.53 -7.12
CA ASP A 8 0.04 2.26 -5.87
C ASP A 8 -1.46 2.07 -6.14
N VAL A 9 -2.11 1.26 -5.31
CA VAL A 9 -3.53 0.93 -5.41
C VAL A 9 -4.18 1.07 -4.05
N GLU A 10 -5.35 1.71 -4.04
CA GLU A 10 -6.18 1.86 -2.85
C GLU A 10 -7.62 1.41 -3.18
N LEU A 11 -8.20 0.59 -2.31
CA LEU A 11 -9.55 0.07 -2.43
C LEU A 11 -10.31 0.31 -1.13
N HIS A 12 -11.49 0.92 -1.22
CA HIS A 12 -12.39 1.15 -0.10
C HIS A 12 -13.69 0.41 -0.31
N TYR A 13 -14.23 -0.14 0.77
CA TYR A 13 -15.53 -0.78 0.77
C TYR A 13 -16.33 -0.37 2.01
N ASP A 14 -17.53 0.16 1.77
CA ASP A 14 -18.50 0.51 2.80
C ASP A 14 -19.47 -0.65 3.02
N LEU A 15 -19.46 -1.22 4.22
CA LEU A 15 -20.29 -2.36 4.58
C LEU A 15 -21.76 -1.99 4.83
N LYS A 16 -22.10 -0.69 4.84
CA LYS A 16 -23.45 -0.20 5.12
C LYS A 16 -24.55 -0.84 4.27
N ASN A 17 -24.29 -1.08 2.99
CA ASN A 17 -25.32 -1.65 2.10
C ASN A 17 -25.43 -3.16 2.19
N SER A 18 -24.38 -3.84 2.66
CA SER A 18 -24.30 -5.31 2.68
C SER A 18 -24.65 -5.90 4.04
N PHE A 19 -24.41 -5.16 5.12
CA PHE A 19 -24.63 -5.63 6.49
C PHE A 19 -25.22 -4.52 7.37
N PRO A 20 -26.56 -4.48 7.52
CA PRO A 20 -27.27 -3.50 8.33
C PRO A 20 -26.82 -3.44 9.80
N GLU A 21 -26.32 -4.55 10.32
CA GLU A 21 -25.87 -4.69 11.72
C GLU A 21 -24.54 -3.98 12.00
N ILE A 22 -23.73 -3.76 10.97
CA ILE A 22 -22.40 -3.12 11.05
C ILE A 22 -22.30 -1.90 10.13
N ASN A 23 -23.42 -1.17 10.02
CA ASN A 23 -23.72 -0.07 9.10
C ASN A 23 -22.71 1.08 9.00
N SER A 24 -21.73 1.12 9.90
CA SER A 24 -20.72 2.18 9.99
C SER A 24 -19.29 1.61 9.95
N THR A 25 -19.10 0.43 9.36
CA THR A 25 -17.78 -0.19 9.19
C THR A 25 -17.24 0.04 7.78
N LEU A 26 -16.06 0.64 7.71
CA LEU A 26 -15.31 0.86 6.47
C LEU A 26 -14.11 -0.08 6.42
N LEU A 27 -14.00 -0.82 5.32
CA LEU A 27 -12.82 -1.60 4.98
C LEU A 27 -11.96 -0.83 3.97
N GLN A 28 -10.65 -0.88 4.16
CA GLN A 28 -9.70 -0.26 3.25
C GLN A 28 -8.51 -1.18 3.03
N LEU A 29 -8.05 -1.28 1.79
CA LEU A 29 -6.86 -1.99 1.39
C LEU A 29 -5.95 -1.05 0.61
N ASN A 30 -4.71 -0.88 1.07
CA ASN A 30 -3.68 -0.11 0.39
C ASN A 30 -2.55 -1.03 -0.03
N ILE A 31 -2.10 -0.90 -1.27
CA ILE A 31 -0.95 -1.63 -1.81
C ILE A 31 0.00 -0.60 -2.42
N ASN A 32 1.16 -0.42 -1.80
CA ASN A 32 2.23 0.38 -2.37
C ASN A 32 3.18 -0.51 -3.17
N ASN A 33 3.72 0.00 -4.29
CA ASN A 33 4.56 -0.75 -5.22
C ASN A 33 3.86 -2.05 -5.66
N VAL A 34 2.70 -1.91 -6.31
CA VAL A 34 1.80 -3.02 -6.69
C VAL A 34 2.48 -4.07 -7.57
N ALA A 35 3.41 -3.64 -8.43
CA ALA A 35 4.20 -4.52 -9.30
C ALA A 35 5.39 -5.20 -8.58
N ASP A 36 5.61 -4.92 -7.28
CA ASP A 36 6.71 -5.43 -6.47
C ASP A 36 8.10 -5.22 -7.09
N ASN A 37 8.30 -4.03 -7.66
CA ASN A 37 9.55 -3.64 -8.27
C ASN A 37 10.66 -3.63 -7.21
N LYS A 38 11.83 -4.21 -7.55
CA LYS A 38 13.06 -4.07 -6.77
C LYS A 38 13.88 -2.94 -7.36
N TYR A 39 14.11 -1.88 -6.59
CA TYR A 39 14.78 -0.68 -7.07
C TYR A 39 15.68 -0.07 -6.00
N THR A 40 16.72 0.64 -6.44
CA THR A 40 17.68 1.32 -5.56
C THR A 40 17.30 2.79 -5.48
N VAL A 41 17.12 3.31 -4.27
CA VAL A 41 16.73 4.71 -4.04
C VAL A 41 17.93 5.65 -3.99
N ALA A 42 19.03 5.17 -3.40
CA ALA A 42 20.25 5.95 -3.25
C ALA A 42 21.44 5.01 -3.02
N CYS A 43 22.64 5.51 -3.30
CA CYS A 43 23.87 4.89 -2.83
C CYS A 43 24.79 5.95 -2.24
N ALA A 44 25.43 5.62 -1.12
CA ALA A 44 26.45 6.46 -0.50
C ALA A 44 27.83 6.24 -1.16
N SER A 45 28.04 5.09 -1.80
CA SER A 45 29.25 4.76 -2.56
C SER A 45 28.95 3.65 -3.58
N ASN A 46 29.95 3.29 -4.40
CA ASN A 46 29.84 2.15 -5.34
C ASN A 46 29.60 0.80 -4.64
N MET A 47 29.88 0.70 -3.34
CA MET A 47 29.72 -0.53 -2.55
C MET A 47 28.59 -0.45 -1.52
N SER A 48 27.93 0.70 -1.38
CA SER A 48 26.92 0.93 -0.34
C SER A 48 25.68 1.57 -0.93
N CYS A 49 24.67 0.74 -1.14
CA CYS A 49 23.42 1.08 -1.79
C CYS A 49 22.21 0.72 -0.93
N PHE A 50 21.16 1.53 -1.04
CA PHE A 50 19.92 1.40 -0.30
C PHE A 50 18.80 1.05 -1.28
N TYR A 51 18.15 -0.10 -1.04
CA TYR A 51 16.96 -0.46 -1.77
C TYR A 51 15.75 0.30 -1.23
N GLY A 52 14.87 0.70 -2.13
CA GLY A 52 13.58 1.23 -1.74
C GLY A 52 12.66 0.14 -1.20
N THR A 53 11.56 0.56 -0.59
CA THR A 53 10.57 -0.36 -0.03
C THR A 53 9.95 -1.21 -1.14
N ARG A 54 9.92 -2.53 -0.91
CA ARG A 54 9.20 -3.49 -1.75
C ARG A 54 7.68 -3.32 -1.61
N ARG A 55 6.89 -4.24 -2.19
CA ARG A 55 5.44 -4.20 -2.02
C ARG A 55 5.05 -4.21 -0.55
N VAL A 56 4.21 -3.25 -0.15
CA VAL A 56 3.58 -3.20 1.17
C VAL A 56 2.09 -3.31 0.98
N VAL A 57 1.47 -4.25 1.68
CA VAL A 57 0.01 -4.46 1.68
C VAL A 57 -0.51 -4.14 3.06
N MET A 58 -1.42 -3.19 3.17
CA MET A 58 -2.00 -2.73 4.43
C MET A 58 -3.52 -2.78 4.38
N GLY A 59 -4.10 -3.61 5.25
CA GLY A 59 -5.53 -3.64 5.52
C GLY A 59 -5.89 -2.76 6.71
N GLN A 60 -7.00 -2.03 6.61
CA GLN A 60 -7.54 -1.22 7.70
C GLN A 60 -9.03 -1.47 7.84
N VAL A 61 -9.50 -1.52 9.09
CA VAL A 61 -10.91 -1.62 9.45
C VAL A 61 -11.22 -0.42 10.33
N ARG A 62 -12.21 0.38 9.95
CA ARG A 62 -12.69 1.51 10.76
C ARG A 62 -14.15 1.25 11.10
N ALA A 63 -14.42 0.93 12.36
CA ALA A 63 -15.77 0.88 12.89
C ALA A 63 -16.09 2.20 13.60
N ARG A 64 -17.28 2.74 13.36
CA ARG A 64 -17.86 3.83 14.18
C ARG A 64 -19.06 3.26 14.93
N TRP A 65 -19.05 3.43 16.25
CA TRP A 65 -20.13 3.06 17.18
C TRP A 65 -20.88 4.30 17.65
#